data_AF-A0AAV8BQV6-F1
#
_entry.id   AF-A0AAV8BQV6-F1
#
_cell.length_a   1.000
_cell.length_b   1.000
_cell.length_c   1.000
_cell.angle_alpha   90.00
_cell.angle_beta   90.00
_cell.angle_gamma   90.00
#
_symmetry.space_group_name_H-M   'P 1'
#
loop_
_entity.id
_entity.type
_entity.pdbx_description
1 polymer ?
#
loop_
_entity_poly.entity_id
_entity_poly.type
_entity_poly.pdbx_seq_one_letter_code
_entity_poly.pdbx_strand_id
1 'polypeptide(L)'
;MAERPNPTSCEPPLVGFEADKRKIMSALLDTSEPRFSVVHIVGPRGVGKTHLAKEIYTSPEVQKHFRVRIWVPASRACYGVEVEYLKNMRAQLSIEQEADIARFLMGKRYCVVIDDQDWRSYSRRKAWNYILGSELPKSYGSRVLVTCRPEYGRSRYPVSREFEVGPRSNEESLEILLKAAFPKYPWEGCPAGEVDDLVMKFVRKCKGLPWPLQFMGDLLSLHPWNEVLDRIQTIEAAGMNFVDLAMRYRDLSSHEMRAAFLYFLTFPEDAEIHAKSFALLLKSEGITRRSEQGEDILQLLAERSTSEMFSED
;
A
#
# COMPACT_ATOMS: atom_id res chain seq x y z
N MET A 1 32.07 14.97 -2.51
CA MET A 1 30.86 14.63 -1.72
C MET A 1 30.15 13.52 -2.48
N ALA A 2 30.11 12.30 -1.95
CA ALA A 2 29.32 11.24 -2.55
C ALA A 2 27.84 11.56 -2.31
N GLU A 3 27.06 11.70 -3.38
CA GLU A 3 25.60 11.80 -3.27
C GLU A 3 25.07 10.55 -2.54
N ARG A 4 24.57 10.75 -1.32
CA ARG A 4 23.85 9.70 -0.59
C ARG A 4 22.61 9.30 -1.42
N PRO A 5 22.29 8.01 -1.53
CA PRO A 5 21.13 7.56 -2.29
C PRO A 5 19.85 8.20 -1.74
N ASN A 6 19.00 8.70 -2.63
CA ASN A 6 17.67 9.21 -2.30
C ASN A 6 16.71 8.00 -2.22
N PRO A 7 16.33 7.49 -1.04
CA PRO A 7 15.59 6.24 -0.89
C PRO A 7 14.12 6.50 -1.26
N THR A 8 13.81 6.41 -2.55
CA THR A 8 12.53 6.90 -3.10
C THR A 8 11.88 5.97 -4.12
N SER A 9 11.96 4.66 -3.90
CA SER A 9 10.87 3.81 -4.40
C SER A 9 9.72 3.87 -3.39
N CYS A 10 8.74 4.73 -3.67
CA CYS A 10 7.54 4.90 -2.84
C CYS A 10 6.66 3.62 -2.82
N GLU A 11 6.98 2.62 -3.65
CA GLU A 11 6.34 1.32 -3.69
C GLU A 11 7.36 0.18 -3.80
N PRO A 12 7.15 -0.96 -3.10
CA PRO A 12 8.07 -2.10 -3.12
C PRO A 12 8.14 -2.72 -4.51
N PRO A 13 9.29 -3.31 -4.88
CA PRO A 13 9.39 -4.15 -6.07
C PRO A 13 8.32 -5.25 -6.12
N LEU A 14 7.66 -5.41 -7.26
CA LEU A 14 6.75 -6.52 -7.53
C LEU A 14 7.52 -7.81 -7.83
N VAL A 15 7.91 -8.53 -6.79
CA VAL A 15 8.58 -9.83 -6.91
C VAL A 15 7.59 -10.95 -6.56
N GLY A 16 7.57 -12.02 -7.35
CA GLY A 16 6.76 -13.21 -7.06
C GLY A 16 5.26 -13.11 -7.38
N PHE A 17 4.79 -12.00 -7.95
CA PHE A 17 3.36 -11.79 -8.21
C PHE A 17 2.86 -12.37 -9.55
N GLU A 18 3.74 -12.95 -10.37
CA GLU A 18 3.40 -13.29 -11.75
C GLU A 18 2.32 -14.36 -11.87
N ALA A 19 2.32 -15.35 -10.99
CA ALA A 19 1.27 -16.37 -10.96
C ALA A 19 -0.08 -15.77 -10.53
N ASP A 20 -0.07 -14.91 -9.51
CA ASP A 20 -1.27 -14.23 -9.00
C ASP A 20 -1.86 -13.31 -10.07
N LYS A 21 -1.02 -12.49 -10.70
CA LYS A 21 -1.37 -11.59 -11.81
C LYS A 21 -2.04 -12.37 -12.95
N ARG A 22 -1.43 -13.46 -13.41
CA ARG A 22 -2.01 -14.30 -14.48
C ARG A 22 -3.39 -14.86 -14.13
N LYS A 23 -3.56 -15.40 -12.92
CA LYS A 23 -4.85 -15.96 -12.47
C LYS A 23 -5.94 -14.89 -12.41
N ILE A 24 -5.64 -13.73 -11.85
CA ILE A 24 -6.61 -12.63 -11.72
C ILE A 24 -6.93 -12.03 -13.10
N MET A 25 -5.93 -11.81 -13.96
CA MET A 25 -6.14 -11.33 -15.33
C MET A 25 -7.01 -12.31 -16.12
N SER A 26 -6.76 -13.62 -16.01
CA SER A 26 -7.60 -14.64 -16.64
C SER A 26 -9.07 -14.52 -16.20
N ALA A 27 -9.34 -14.24 -14.92
CA ALA A 27 -10.70 -14.04 -14.43
C ALA A 27 -11.34 -12.72 -14.90
N LEU A 28 -10.57 -11.64 -14.98
CA LEU A 28 -11.08 -10.34 -15.43
C LEU A 28 -11.38 -10.35 -16.93
N LEU A 29 -10.52 -10.97 -17.73
CA LEU A 29 -10.58 -10.96 -19.19
C LEU A 29 -11.38 -12.15 -19.76
N ASP A 30 -11.96 -12.99 -18.90
CA ASP A 30 -12.75 -14.16 -19.28
C ASP A 30 -14.00 -13.74 -20.09
N THR A 31 -13.94 -13.91 -21.41
CA THR A 31 -15.07 -13.63 -22.32
C THR A 31 -16.12 -14.74 -22.31
N SER A 32 -15.80 -15.90 -21.74
CA SER A 32 -16.73 -17.03 -21.63
C SER A 32 -17.69 -16.91 -20.44
N GLU A 33 -17.45 -15.97 -19.51
CA GLU A 33 -18.41 -15.55 -18.50
C GLU A 33 -19.09 -14.23 -18.94
N PRO A 34 -20.26 -14.32 -19.59
CA PRO A 34 -21.09 -13.20 -19.99
C PRO A 34 -21.36 -12.16 -18.93
N ARG A 35 -21.58 -12.62 -17.70
CA ARG A 35 -22.31 -11.83 -16.73
C ARG A 35 -21.36 -10.88 -16.03
N PHE A 36 -21.94 -9.83 -15.46
CA PHE A 36 -21.28 -9.02 -14.47
C PHE A 36 -20.71 -9.90 -13.36
N SER A 37 -19.45 -9.70 -12.98
CA SER A 37 -18.79 -10.49 -11.93
C SER A 37 -17.95 -9.61 -11.01
N VAL A 38 -17.83 -10.07 -9.77
CA VAL A 38 -17.01 -9.43 -8.73
C VAL A 38 -15.84 -10.37 -8.40
N VAL A 39 -14.63 -9.84 -8.54
CA VAL A 39 -13.37 -10.54 -8.30
C VAL A 39 -12.70 -9.93 -7.08
N HIS A 40 -12.38 -10.75 -6.08
CA HIS A 40 -11.71 -10.30 -4.86
C HIS A 40 -10.23 -10.69 -4.86
N ILE A 41 -9.38 -9.76 -4.45
CA ILE A 41 -8.00 -9.99 -4.04
C ILE A 41 -7.96 -9.83 -2.51
N VAL A 42 -7.68 -10.92 -1.81
CA VAL A 42 -7.73 -11.00 -0.35
C VAL A 42 -6.34 -11.30 0.18
N GLY A 43 -5.98 -10.73 1.32
CA GLY A 43 -4.68 -10.96 1.94
C GLY A 43 -4.35 -9.92 3.01
N PRO A 44 -3.30 -10.15 3.83
CA PRO A 44 -3.01 -9.28 4.96
C PRO A 44 -2.57 -7.87 4.53
N ARG A 45 -2.53 -6.95 5.50
CA ARG A 45 -2.01 -5.60 5.29
C ARG A 45 -0.54 -5.65 4.80
N GLY A 46 -0.22 -4.84 3.78
CA GLY A 46 1.14 -4.70 3.24
C GLY A 46 1.67 -5.88 2.43
N VAL A 47 0.82 -6.88 2.15
CA VAL A 47 1.15 -8.02 1.27
C VAL A 47 1.24 -7.65 -0.22
N GLY A 48 0.83 -6.44 -0.62
CA GLY A 48 0.95 -5.97 -2.02
C GLY A 48 -0.34 -5.99 -2.85
N LYS A 49 -1.53 -6.26 -2.26
CA LYS A 49 -2.81 -6.31 -3.01
C LYS A 49 -3.09 -5.08 -3.88
N THR A 50 -2.99 -3.89 -3.30
CA THR A 50 -3.22 -2.62 -4.00
C THR A 50 -2.24 -2.44 -5.15
N HIS A 51 -0.96 -2.78 -4.93
CA HIS A 51 0.07 -2.69 -5.96
C HIS A 51 -0.20 -3.71 -7.09
N LEU A 52 -0.52 -4.96 -6.76
CA LEU A 52 -0.93 -5.97 -7.74
C LEU A 52 -2.17 -5.53 -8.55
N ALA A 53 -3.17 -4.96 -7.88
CA ALA A 53 -4.36 -4.43 -8.54
C ALA A 53 -4.03 -3.26 -9.48
N LYS A 54 -3.12 -2.35 -9.09
CA LYS A 54 -2.65 -1.26 -9.96
C LYS A 54 -1.98 -1.81 -11.21
N GLU A 55 -1.07 -2.77 -11.05
CA GLU A 55 -0.35 -3.41 -12.14
C GLU A 55 -1.29 -4.12 -13.14
N ILE A 56 -2.34 -4.76 -12.63
CA ILE A 56 -3.39 -5.35 -13.47
C ILE A 56 -4.21 -4.25 -14.16
N TYR A 57 -4.62 -3.22 -13.43
CA TYR A 57 -5.46 -2.12 -13.92
C TYR A 57 -4.80 -1.33 -15.06
N THR A 58 -3.48 -1.16 -14.99
CA THR A 58 -2.68 -0.46 -16.00
C THR A 58 -2.22 -1.36 -17.15
N SER A 59 -2.36 -2.68 -17.04
CA SER A 59 -1.94 -3.62 -18.08
C SER A 59 -2.62 -3.34 -19.44
N PRO A 60 -1.88 -3.39 -20.57
CA PRO A 60 -2.42 -3.13 -21.90
C PRO A 60 -3.67 -3.97 -22.24
N GLU A 61 -3.70 -5.21 -21.80
CA GLU A 61 -4.81 -6.15 -22.01
C GLU A 61 -6.09 -5.65 -21.33
N VAL A 62 -6.00 -5.22 -20.08
CA VAL A 62 -7.13 -4.62 -19.35
C VAL A 62 -7.54 -3.29 -19.97
N GLN A 63 -6.59 -2.46 -20.40
CA GLN A 63 -6.91 -1.19 -21.07
C GLN A 63 -7.68 -1.39 -22.38
N LYS A 64 -7.29 -2.40 -23.16
CA LYS A 64 -7.94 -2.74 -24.44
C LYS A 64 -9.28 -3.42 -24.23
N HIS A 65 -9.41 -4.24 -23.18
CA HIS A 65 -10.60 -5.03 -22.94
C HIS A 65 -11.78 -4.20 -22.40
N PHE A 66 -11.52 -3.24 -21.51
CA PHE A 66 -12.55 -2.42 -20.86
C PHE A 66 -12.60 -1.00 -21.43
N ARG A 67 -13.75 -0.62 -22.00
CA ARG A 67 -13.96 0.73 -22.56
C ARG A 67 -13.92 1.81 -21.48
N VAL A 68 -14.35 1.47 -20.27
CA VAL A 68 -14.35 2.38 -19.12
C VAL A 68 -13.65 1.70 -17.95
N ARG A 69 -12.77 2.43 -17.28
CA ARG A 69 -12.03 1.95 -16.11
C ARG A 69 -12.11 3.02 -15.02
N ILE A 70 -12.38 2.60 -13.78
CA ILE A 70 -12.54 3.51 -12.64
C ILE A 70 -11.82 2.91 -11.44
N TRP A 71 -11.05 3.72 -10.71
CA TRP A 71 -10.36 3.30 -9.49
C TRP A 71 -10.87 4.08 -8.28
N VAL A 72 -11.55 3.42 -7.35
CA VAL A 72 -12.10 4.06 -6.15
C VAL A 72 -11.38 3.54 -4.91
N PRO A 73 -10.58 4.37 -4.22
CA PRO A 73 -9.99 4.00 -2.94
C PRO A 73 -11.07 3.94 -1.85
N ALA A 74 -10.87 3.10 -0.84
CA ALA A 74 -11.79 2.99 0.28
C ALA A 74 -11.94 4.33 1.01
N SER A 75 -13.20 4.64 1.35
CA SER A 75 -13.54 5.87 2.06
C SER A 75 -13.02 5.81 3.50
N ARG A 76 -12.37 6.89 3.91
CA ARG A 76 -11.98 7.12 5.30
C ARG A 76 -13.10 7.78 6.12
N ALA A 77 -14.22 8.14 5.50
CA ALA A 77 -15.35 8.78 6.16
C ALA A 77 -16.16 7.78 7.01
N CYS A 78 -16.70 8.26 8.13
CA CYS A 78 -17.60 7.48 8.99
C CYS A 78 -19.04 7.42 8.43
N TYR A 79 -19.45 8.46 7.71
CA TYR A 79 -20.77 8.61 7.09
C TYR A 79 -20.61 9.18 5.66
N GLY A 80 -21.63 9.00 4.81
CA GLY A 80 -21.60 9.49 3.43
C GLY A 80 -20.55 8.79 2.55
N VAL A 81 -20.20 7.54 2.87
CA VAL A 81 -19.22 6.73 2.12
C VAL A 81 -19.62 6.62 0.66
N GLU A 82 -20.91 6.41 0.39
CA GLU A 82 -21.49 6.39 -0.94
C GLU A 82 -21.21 7.69 -1.70
N VAL A 83 -21.36 8.85 -1.04
CA VAL A 83 -21.15 10.16 -1.67
C VAL A 83 -19.69 10.33 -2.08
N GLU A 84 -18.74 9.92 -1.25
CA GLU A 84 -17.31 9.98 -1.57
C GLU A 84 -16.97 9.08 -2.75
N TYR A 85 -17.50 7.85 -2.77
CA TYR A 85 -17.34 6.93 -3.89
C TYR A 85 -17.93 7.51 -5.18
N LEU A 86 -19.16 8.02 -5.17
CA LEU A 86 -19.78 8.62 -6.35
C LEU A 86 -19.00 9.84 -6.84
N LYS A 87 -18.57 10.72 -5.93
CA LYS A 87 -17.76 11.90 -6.26
C LYS A 87 -16.45 11.49 -6.94
N ASN A 88 -15.78 10.47 -6.43
CA ASN A 88 -14.55 9.93 -7.00
C ASN A 88 -14.78 9.33 -8.40
N MET A 89 -15.85 8.55 -8.58
CA MET A 89 -16.21 7.99 -9.89
C MET A 89 -16.55 9.09 -10.90
N ARG A 90 -17.39 10.06 -10.54
CA ARG A 90 -17.79 11.17 -11.44
C ARG A 90 -16.60 11.99 -11.90
N ALA A 91 -15.65 12.27 -11.00
CA ALA A 91 -14.43 12.98 -11.33
C ALA A 91 -13.59 12.24 -12.39
N GLN A 92 -13.45 10.92 -12.27
CA GLN A 92 -12.72 10.11 -13.26
C GLN A 92 -13.46 9.96 -14.59
N LEU A 93 -14.78 9.92 -14.55
CA LEU A 93 -15.61 9.86 -15.75
C LEU A 93 -15.76 11.22 -16.46
N SER A 94 -15.32 12.31 -15.83
CA SER A 94 -15.51 13.69 -16.30
C SER A 94 -16.98 14.00 -16.60
N ILE A 95 -17.88 13.55 -15.73
CA ILE A 95 -19.31 13.84 -15.81
C ILE A 95 -19.74 14.79 -14.68
N GLU A 96 -20.79 15.57 -14.92
CA GLU A 96 -21.33 16.53 -13.95
C GLU A 96 -21.79 15.85 -12.65
N GLN A 97 -21.81 16.60 -11.54
CA GLN A 97 -22.12 16.03 -10.22
C GLN A 97 -23.51 15.40 -10.11
N GLU A 98 -24.47 15.86 -10.91
CA GLU A 98 -25.83 15.32 -10.96
C GLU A 98 -26.00 14.22 -12.02
N ALA A 99 -24.97 13.98 -12.85
CA ALA A 99 -25.04 12.98 -13.88
C ALA A 99 -25.10 11.56 -13.30
N ASP A 100 -25.96 10.76 -13.93
CA ASP A 100 -26.21 9.37 -13.60
C ASP A 100 -25.06 8.49 -14.12
N ILE A 101 -24.28 7.92 -13.19
CA ILE A 101 -23.17 7.02 -13.50
C ILE A 101 -23.68 5.77 -14.20
N ALA A 102 -24.82 5.21 -13.77
CA ALA A 102 -25.39 4.02 -14.36
C ALA A 102 -25.78 4.26 -15.82
N ARG A 103 -26.40 5.40 -16.12
CA ARG A 103 -26.72 5.80 -17.50
C ARG A 103 -25.45 5.95 -18.34
N PHE A 104 -24.38 6.52 -17.79
CA PHE A 104 -23.11 6.63 -18.51
C PHE A 104 -22.49 5.27 -18.79
N LEU A 105 -22.56 4.33 -17.86
CA LEU A 105 -21.98 2.98 -17.97
C LEU A 105 -22.84 2.00 -18.79
N MET A 106 -24.10 2.33 -19.04
CA MET A 106 -25.04 1.47 -19.74
C MET A 106 -24.53 1.09 -21.14
N GLY A 107 -24.53 -0.21 -21.44
CA GLY A 107 -24.07 -0.75 -22.73
C GLY A 107 -22.55 -0.71 -22.93
N LYS A 108 -21.78 -0.26 -21.93
CA LYS A 108 -20.31 -0.26 -21.97
C LYS A 108 -19.77 -1.42 -21.14
N ARG A 109 -18.69 -2.05 -21.64
CA ARG A 109 -17.89 -2.95 -20.83
C ARG A 109 -16.96 -2.13 -19.95
N TYR A 110 -17.13 -2.22 -18.63
CA TYR A 110 -16.37 -1.43 -17.67
C TYR A 110 -15.67 -2.31 -16.63
N CYS A 111 -14.58 -1.78 -16.06
CA CYS A 111 -13.91 -2.34 -14.88
C CYS A 111 -13.85 -1.29 -13.78
N VAL A 112 -14.40 -1.60 -12.61
CA VAL A 112 -14.29 -0.74 -11.42
C VAL A 112 -13.42 -1.44 -10.38
N VAL A 113 -12.38 -0.75 -9.91
CA VAL A 113 -11.58 -1.19 -8.77
C VAL A 113 -12.11 -0.51 -7.51
N ILE A 114 -12.46 -1.28 -6.48
CA ILE A 114 -12.71 -0.77 -5.12
C ILE A 114 -11.55 -1.24 -4.23
N ASP A 115 -10.69 -0.33 -3.83
CA ASP A 115 -9.41 -0.64 -3.16
C ASP A 115 -9.49 -0.50 -1.64
N ASP A 116 -9.04 -1.52 -0.90
CA ASP A 116 -9.01 -1.68 0.57
C ASP A 116 -10.40 -1.64 1.23
N GLN A 117 -11.38 -2.30 0.61
CA GLN A 117 -12.76 -2.32 1.09
C GLN A 117 -12.91 -3.05 2.44
N ASP A 118 -13.55 -2.38 3.40
CA ASP A 118 -13.85 -2.92 4.73
C ASP A 118 -15.35 -3.23 4.90
N TRP A 119 -15.69 -4.44 5.34
CA TRP A 119 -17.08 -4.90 5.52
C TRP A 119 -17.60 -4.79 6.95
N ARG A 120 -16.78 -4.38 7.92
CA ARG A 120 -17.19 -4.29 9.33
C ARG A 120 -18.22 -3.18 9.54
N SER A 121 -17.94 -2.00 8.98
CA SER A 121 -18.83 -0.84 9.11
C SER A 121 -20.15 -1.03 8.34
N TYR A 122 -21.28 -0.72 9.01
CA TYR A 122 -22.59 -0.71 8.37
C TYR A 122 -22.67 0.28 7.21
N SER A 123 -22.13 1.50 7.37
CA SER A 123 -22.13 2.53 6.33
C SER A 123 -21.40 2.05 5.07
N ARG A 124 -20.25 1.38 5.22
CA ARG A 124 -19.48 0.84 4.09
C ARG A 124 -20.21 -0.29 3.37
N ARG A 125 -20.86 -1.19 4.11
CA ARG A 125 -21.72 -2.23 3.53
C ARG A 125 -22.90 -1.62 2.77
N LYS A 126 -23.57 -0.62 3.33
CA LYS A 126 -24.68 0.08 2.68
C LYS A 126 -24.22 0.77 1.39
N ALA A 127 -23.09 1.47 1.42
CA ALA A 127 -22.52 2.14 0.25
C ALA A 127 -22.15 1.14 -0.86
N TRP A 128 -21.53 0.01 -0.50
CA TRP A 128 -21.25 -1.06 -1.45
C TRP A 128 -22.52 -1.60 -2.11
N ASN A 129 -23.54 -1.90 -1.30
CA ASN A 129 -24.82 -2.42 -1.81
C ASN A 129 -25.48 -1.41 -2.75
N TYR A 130 -25.44 -0.12 -2.40
CA TYR A 130 -25.96 0.96 -3.24
C TYR A 130 -25.21 1.06 -4.57
N ILE A 131 -23.88 1.09 -4.55
CA ILE A 131 -23.07 1.19 -5.77
C ILE A 131 -23.27 -0.02 -6.67
N LEU A 132 -23.17 -1.22 -6.10
CA LEU A 132 -23.39 -2.44 -6.88
C LEU A 132 -24.83 -2.57 -7.37
N GLY A 133 -25.81 -2.15 -6.58
CA GLY A 133 -27.22 -2.33 -6.88
C GLY A 133 -27.77 -1.30 -7.86
N SER A 134 -27.32 -0.05 -7.76
CA SER A 134 -27.94 1.08 -8.44
C SER A 134 -27.03 1.77 -9.45
N GLU A 135 -25.74 1.90 -9.17
CA GLU A 135 -24.82 2.75 -9.96
C GLU A 135 -24.04 1.97 -11.02
N LEU A 136 -23.86 0.66 -10.82
CA LEU A 136 -23.11 -0.21 -11.70
C LEU A 136 -24.04 -1.17 -12.47
N PRO A 137 -24.48 -0.79 -13.69
CA PRO A 137 -25.40 -1.59 -14.48
C PRO A 137 -24.76 -2.92 -14.85
N LYS A 138 -25.49 -4.04 -14.75
CA LYS A 138 -24.98 -5.41 -14.97
C LYS A 138 -24.73 -5.76 -16.44
N SER A 139 -24.08 -4.85 -17.15
CA SER A 139 -23.68 -4.96 -18.55
C SER A 139 -22.77 -6.17 -18.77
N TYR A 140 -22.93 -6.80 -19.92
CA TYR A 140 -22.18 -8.00 -20.29
C TYR A 140 -20.67 -7.76 -20.27
N GLY A 141 -19.94 -8.65 -19.61
CA GLY A 141 -18.48 -8.62 -19.51
C GLY A 141 -17.93 -7.53 -18.59
N SER A 142 -18.76 -6.75 -17.89
CA SER A 142 -18.27 -5.79 -16.90
C SER A 142 -17.77 -6.51 -15.63
N ARG A 143 -16.76 -5.91 -14.98
CA ARG A 143 -16.08 -6.49 -13.82
C ARG A 143 -15.98 -5.46 -12.68
N VAL A 144 -16.03 -5.95 -11.45
CA VAL A 144 -15.57 -5.20 -10.28
C VAL A 144 -14.43 -5.97 -9.64
N LEU A 145 -13.28 -5.32 -9.49
CA LEU A 145 -12.13 -5.84 -8.77
C LEU A 145 -12.11 -5.21 -7.38
N VAL A 146 -12.07 -6.03 -6.34
CA VAL A 146 -12.04 -5.56 -4.95
C VAL A 146 -10.75 -6.01 -4.31
N THR A 147 -10.02 -5.11 -3.66
CA THR A 147 -8.98 -5.51 -2.72
C THR A 147 -9.54 -5.38 -1.30
N CYS A 148 -9.34 -6.40 -0.47
CA CYS A 148 -9.77 -6.36 0.93
C CYS A 148 -8.89 -7.23 1.81
N ARG A 149 -9.04 -7.09 3.13
CA ARG A 149 -8.27 -7.85 4.12
C ARG A 149 -9.14 -8.92 4.78
N PRO A 150 -8.61 -10.10 5.13
CA PRO A 150 -9.38 -11.14 5.80
C PRO A 150 -10.10 -10.64 7.07
N GLU A 151 -9.42 -9.81 7.86
CA GLU A 151 -9.93 -9.26 9.13
C GLU A 151 -11.09 -8.26 8.94
N TYR A 152 -11.34 -7.79 7.72
CA TYR A 152 -12.45 -6.89 7.42
C TYR A 152 -13.78 -7.63 7.18
N GLY A 153 -13.78 -8.95 7.30
CA GLY A 153 -14.94 -9.79 7.02
C GLY A 153 -15.14 -10.02 5.53
N ARG A 154 -16.32 -10.52 5.16
CA ARG A 154 -16.68 -10.84 3.77
C ARG A 154 -17.91 -10.06 3.32
N SER A 155 -17.98 -9.78 2.03
CA SER A 155 -19.19 -9.20 1.43
C SER A 155 -20.34 -10.19 1.55
N ARG A 156 -21.55 -9.67 1.78
CA ARG A 156 -22.79 -10.46 1.66
C ARG A 156 -23.27 -10.57 0.21
N TYR A 157 -22.69 -9.78 -0.70
CA TYR A 157 -22.93 -9.94 -2.13
C TYR A 157 -22.22 -11.21 -2.63
N PRO A 158 -22.81 -11.91 -3.61
CA PRO A 158 -22.20 -13.10 -4.18
C PRO A 158 -20.85 -12.71 -4.82
N VAL A 159 -19.78 -13.25 -4.24
CA VAL A 159 -18.43 -13.17 -4.81
C VAL A 159 -18.35 -14.18 -5.95
N SER A 160 -17.92 -13.73 -7.13
CA SER A 160 -17.79 -14.62 -8.28
C SER A 160 -16.49 -15.42 -8.22
N ARG A 161 -15.38 -14.77 -7.87
CA ARG A 161 -14.06 -15.39 -7.69
C ARG A 161 -13.28 -14.66 -6.59
N GLU A 162 -12.57 -15.40 -5.75
CA GLU A 162 -11.70 -14.90 -4.68
C GLU A 162 -10.28 -15.43 -4.90
N PHE A 163 -9.29 -14.54 -4.84
CA PHE A 163 -7.87 -14.85 -4.98
C PHE A 163 -7.14 -14.40 -3.72
N GLU A 164 -6.56 -15.36 -3.01
CA GLU A 164 -5.75 -15.07 -1.83
C GLU A 164 -4.30 -14.80 -2.22
N VAL A 165 -3.77 -13.68 -1.73
CA VAL A 165 -2.40 -13.24 -1.93
C VAL A 165 -1.70 -13.32 -0.57
N GLY A 166 -0.77 -14.27 -0.46
CA GLY A 166 0.00 -14.52 0.76
C GLY A 166 1.36 -13.80 0.78
N PRO A 167 2.05 -13.85 1.94
CA PRO A 167 3.44 -13.43 2.06
C PRO A 167 4.34 -14.10 1.01
N ARG A 168 5.43 -13.43 0.65
CA ARG A 168 6.44 -13.91 -0.30
C ARG A 168 7.33 -14.97 0.33
N SER A 169 7.93 -15.82 -0.51
CA SER A 169 8.93 -16.80 -0.06
C SER A 169 10.17 -16.10 0.51
N ASN A 170 11.06 -16.84 1.18
CA ASN A 170 12.31 -16.25 1.68
C ASN A 170 13.19 -15.72 0.53
N GLU A 171 13.22 -16.43 -0.58
CA GLU A 171 14.00 -16.08 -1.77
C GLU A 171 13.45 -14.81 -2.43
N GLU A 172 12.13 -14.75 -2.64
CA GLU A 172 11.45 -13.55 -3.15
C GLU A 172 11.62 -12.36 -2.19
N SER A 173 11.56 -12.63 -0.88
CA SER A 173 11.72 -11.59 0.15
C SER A 173 13.12 -11.02 0.20
N LEU A 174 14.13 -11.89 0.07
CA LEU A 174 15.53 -11.51 -0.04
C LEU A 174 15.75 -10.60 -1.26
N GLU A 175 15.16 -10.95 -2.40
CA GLU A 175 15.24 -10.13 -3.61
C GLU A 175 14.61 -8.74 -3.40
N ILE A 176 13.41 -8.66 -2.79
CA ILE A 176 12.76 -7.36 -2.48
C ILE A 176 13.65 -6.52 -1.57
N LEU A 177 14.16 -7.13 -0.49
CA LEU A 177 15.00 -6.45 0.50
C LEU A 177 16.26 -5.86 -0.14
N LEU A 178 16.97 -6.65 -0.94
CA LEU A 178 18.23 -6.23 -1.55
C LEU A 178 18.02 -5.20 -2.67
N LYS A 179 16.94 -5.32 -3.45
CA LYS A 179 16.55 -4.26 -4.41
C LYS A 179 16.27 -2.93 -3.69
N ALA A 180 15.65 -2.98 -2.51
CA ALA A 180 15.39 -1.78 -1.72
C ALA A 180 16.67 -1.21 -1.07
N ALA A 181 17.54 -2.06 -0.53
CA ALA A 181 18.81 -1.64 0.10
C ALA A 181 19.84 -1.12 -0.91
N PHE A 182 19.83 -1.63 -2.14
CA PHE A 182 20.80 -1.33 -3.18
C PHE A 182 20.13 -0.88 -4.50
N PRO A 183 19.35 0.22 -4.51
CA PRO A 183 18.52 0.60 -5.65
C PRO A 183 19.29 0.96 -6.92
N LYS A 184 20.60 1.28 -6.79
CA LYS A 184 21.49 1.60 -7.91
C LYS A 184 22.13 0.36 -8.55
N TYR A 185 21.99 -0.81 -7.94
CA TYR A 185 22.63 -2.03 -8.40
C TYR A 185 21.58 -3.01 -8.92
N PRO A 186 21.73 -3.52 -10.16
CA PRO A 186 20.86 -4.58 -10.67
C PRO A 186 20.91 -5.81 -9.77
N TRP A 187 19.77 -6.45 -9.54
CA TRP A 187 19.74 -7.75 -8.89
C TRP A 187 20.22 -8.81 -9.88
N GLU A 188 21.39 -9.40 -9.62
CA GLU A 188 21.97 -10.47 -10.45
C GLU A 188 21.71 -11.88 -9.89
N GLY A 189 20.86 -11.97 -8.85
CA GLY A 189 20.67 -13.20 -8.09
C GLY A 189 21.64 -13.30 -6.91
N CYS A 190 21.31 -14.15 -5.94
CA CYS A 190 22.24 -14.46 -4.86
C CYS A 190 23.19 -15.58 -5.32
N PRO A 191 24.53 -15.44 -5.17
CA PRO A 191 25.44 -16.57 -5.32
C PRO A 191 25.00 -17.71 -4.40
N ALA A 192 24.81 -18.91 -4.95
CA ALA A 192 24.34 -20.04 -4.17
C ALA A 192 25.31 -20.34 -3.01
N GLY A 193 24.83 -20.24 -1.77
CA GLY A 193 25.57 -20.64 -0.57
C GLY A 193 26.13 -19.52 0.31
N GLU A 194 25.99 -18.24 -0.06
CA GLU A 194 26.54 -17.11 0.70
C GLU A 194 25.48 -16.04 1.04
N VAL A 195 24.28 -16.46 1.45
CA VAL A 195 23.37 -15.51 2.13
C VAL A 195 23.80 -15.45 3.59
N ASP A 196 24.40 -14.33 3.99
CA ASP A 196 24.77 -14.07 5.37
C ASP A 196 23.56 -14.28 6.32
N ASP A 197 23.77 -14.99 7.42
CA ASP A 197 22.78 -15.20 8.48
C ASP A 197 22.16 -13.88 8.96
N LEU A 198 22.94 -12.79 8.93
CA LEU A 198 22.48 -11.45 9.23
C LEU A 198 21.35 -11.01 8.29
N VAL A 199 21.49 -11.23 6.99
CA VAL A 199 20.46 -10.86 6.00
C VAL A 199 19.18 -11.64 6.24
N MET A 200 19.32 -12.94 6.51
CA MET A 200 18.15 -13.79 6.79
C MET A 200 17.43 -13.41 8.07
N LYS A 201 18.12 -12.84 9.07
CA LYS A 201 17.45 -12.26 10.25
C LYS A 201 16.53 -11.11 9.84
N PHE A 202 16.96 -10.21 8.96
CA PHE A 202 16.11 -9.12 8.45
C PHE A 202 14.91 -9.65 7.66
N VAL A 203 15.14 -10.57 6.72
CA VAL A 203 14.06 -11.18 5.91
C VAL A 203 12.98 -11.80 6.81
N ARG A 204 13.38 -12.57 7.83
CA ARG A 204 12.45 -13.22 8.77
C ARG A 204 11.67 -12.21 9.60
N LYS A 205 12.28 -11.10 10.03
CA LYS A 205 11.60 -10.02 10.76
C LYS A 205 10.47 -9.38 9.94
N CYS A 206 10.62 -9.30 8.62
CA CYS A 206 9.61 -8.73 7.73
C CYS A 206 8.44 -9.69 7.41
N LYS A 207 8.53 -10.96 7.81
CA LYS A 207 7.48 -11.99 7.64
C LYS A 207 6.99 -12.16 6.20
N GLY A 208 7.86 -11.96 5.22
CA GLY A 208 7.55 -12.06 3.79
C GLY A 208 6.58 -10.99 3.27
N LEU A 209 6.36 -9.90 4.01
CA LEU A 209 5.49 -8.81 3.57
C LEU A 209 6.32 -7.79 2.75
N PRO A 210 5.97 -7.52 1.48
CA PRO A 210 6.72 -6.60 0.62
C PRO A 210 6.95 -5.22 1.23
N TRP A 211 5.96 -4.68 1.95
CA TRP A 211 6.08 -3.34 2.52
C TRP A 211 7.09 -3.25 3.68
N PRO A 212 7.03 -4.11 4.72
CA PRO A 212 8.11 -4.25 5.69
C PRO A 212 9.49 -4.54 5.10
N LEU A 213 9.59 -5.31 4.01
CA LEU A 213 10.85 -5.57 3.32
C LEU A 213 11.42 -4.29 2.68
N GLN A 214 10.58 -3.49 2.04
CA GLN A 214 10.97 -2.19 1.50
C GLN A 214 11.51 -1.28 2.61
N PHE A 215 10.75 -1.12 3.70
CA PHE A 215 11.16 -0.27 4.82
C PHE A 215 12.48 -0.72 5.45
N MET A 216 12.67 -2.03 5.60
CA MET A 216 13.95 -2.59 6.05
C MET A 216 15.08 -2.25 5.08
N GLY A 217 14.87 -2.44 3.77
CA GLY A 217 15.86 -2.08 2.77
C GLY A 217 16.23 -0.60 2.80
N ASP A 218 15.24 0.28 2.95
CA ASP A 218 15.46 1.72 3.08
C ASP A 218 16.35 2.03 4.31
N LEU A 219 16.09 1.40 5.46
CA LEU A 219 16.95 1.53 6.65
C LEU A 219 18.38 1.03 6.41
N LEU A 220 18.52 -0.15 5.79
CA LEU A 220 19.81 -0.76 5.49
C LEU A 220 20.61 0.03 4.43
N SER A 221 19.95 0.87 3.63
CA SER A 221 20.59 1.78 2.68
C SER A 221 21.21 3.01 3.36
N LEU A 222 20.75 3.35 4.57
CA LEU A 222 21.16 4.54 5.33
C LEU A 222 22.10 4.21 6.49
N HIS A 223 22.00 3.01 7.05
CA HIS A 223 22.67 2.63 8.29
C HIS A 223 23.47 1.33 8.17
N PRO A 224 24.59 1.21 8.92
CA PRO A 224 25.27 -0.06 9.08
C PRO A 224 24.32 -1.14 9.56
N TRP A 225 24.39 -2.32 8.95
CA TRP A 225 23.38 -3.36 9.17
C TRP A 225 23.33 -3.86 10.62
N ASN A 226 24.49 -3.97 11.29
CA ASN A 226 24.53 -4.36 12.70
C ASN A 226 23.78 -3.35 13.60
N GLU A 227 23.93 -2.04 13.36
CA GLU A 227 23.21 -1.01 14.12
C GLU A 227 21.69 -1.07 13.88
N VAL A 228 21.27 -1.35 12.64
CA VAL A 228 19.85 -1.56 12.32
C VAL A 228 19.31 -2.76 13.08
N LEU A 229 20.06 -3.87 13.12
CA LEU A 229 19.63 -5.06 13.85
C LEU A 229 19.48 -4.78 15.35
N ASP A 230 20.47 -4.14 15.97
CA ASP A 230 20.46 -3.80 17.39
C ASP A 230 19.27 -2.89 17.73
N ARG A 231 19.03 -1.85 16.94
CA ARG A 231 17.89 -0.94 17.11
C ARG A 231 16.54 -1.66 17.01
N ILE A 232 16.39 -2.56 16.04
CA ILE A 232 15.14 -3.32 15.91
C ILE A 232 14.94 -4.23 17.12
N GLN A 233 16.00 -4.85 17.62
CA GLN A 233 15.92 -5.68 18.83
C GLN A 233 15.50 -4.86 20.05
N THR A 234 16.01 -3.63 20.21
CA THR A 234 15.59 -2.71 21.27
C THR A 234 14.10 -2.34 21.15
N ILE A 235 13.65 -1.96 19.94
CA ILE A 235 12.24 -1.60 19.69
C ILE A 235 11.31 -2.78 20.02
N GLU A 236 11.70 -3.99 19.63
CA GLU A 236 10.94 -5.21 19.95
C GLU A 236 10.96 -5.54 21.44
N ALA A 237 12.08 -5.33 22.14
CA ALA A 237 12.17 -5.50 23.58
C ALA A 237 11.28 -4.50 24.35
N ALA A 238 11.06 -3.30 23.78
CA ALA A 238 10.10 -2.32 24.28
C ALA A 238 8.63 -2.67 23.94
N GLY A 239 8.38 -3.81 23.30
CA GLY A 239 7.04 -4.33 23.01
C GLY A 239 6.47 -3.92 21.64
N MET A 240 7.24 -3.20 20.81
CA MET A 240 6.79 -2.81 19.47
C MET A 240 7.37 -3.75 18.40
N ASN A 241 6.51 -4.45 17.67
CA ASN A 241 6.93 -5.31 16.58
C ASN A 241 7.34 -4.50 15.34
N PHE A 242 8.47 -4.87 14.71
CA PHE A 242 9.00 -4.22 13.51
C PHE A 242 7.98 -4.10 12.35
N VAL A 243 7.15 -5.13 12.14
CA VAL A 243 6.13 -5.08 11.08
C VAL A 243 5.15 -3.95 11.34
N ASP A 244 4.73 -3.75 12.58
CA ASP A 244 3.76 -2.69 12.93
C ASP A 244 4.39 -1.30 12.77
N LEU A 245 5.67 -1.15 13.15
CA LEU A 245 6.45 0.06 12.88
C LEU A 245 6.52 0.37 11.38
N ALA A 246 6.87 -0.61 10.56
CA ALA A 246 6.94 -0.45 9.10
C ALA A 246 5.56 -0.10 8.50
N MET A 247 4.48 -0.63 9.06
CA MET A 247 3.12 -0.32 8.65
C MET A 247 2.70 1.10 9.04
N ARG A 248 3.14 1.61 10.20
CA ARG A 248 2.92 3.01 10.62
C ARG A 248 3.69 3.97 9.71
N TYR A 249 4.95 3.64 9.40
CA TYR A 249 5.77 4.37 8.44
C TYR A 249 5.07 4.52 7.07
N ARG A 250 4.44 3.45 6.58
CA ARG A 250 3.64 3.48 5.35
C ARG A 250 2.55 4.54 5.36
N ASP A 251 1.86 4.67 6.49
CA ASP A 251 0.68 5.50 6.64
C ASP A 251 1.03 6.97 6.90
N LEU A 252 2.33 7.30 6.94
CA LEU A 252 2.79 8.68 6.88
C LEU A 252 2.38 9.29 5.53
N SER A 253 1.75 10.47 5.62
CA SER A 253 0.97 11.07 4.54
C SER A 253 1.80 11.72 3.45
N SER A 254 3.05 12.11 3.76
CA SER A 254 3.92 12.76 2.79
C SER A 254 5.28 12.07 2.70
N HIS A 255 5.93 12.24 1.56
CA HIS A 255 7.29 11.78 1.33
C HIS A 255 8.25 12.41 2.34
N GLU A 256 8.08 13.71 2.62
CA GLU A 256 8.91 14.46 3.55
C GLU A 256 8.78 13.92 4.97
N MET A 257 7.58 13.52 5.41
CA MET A 257 7.38 12.87 6.72
C MET A 257 8.11 11.54 6.80
N ARG A 258 8.06 10.74 5.73
CA ARG A 258 8.77 9.45 5.67
C ARG A 258 10.28 9.65 5.70
N ALA A 259 10.81 10.56 4.89
CA ALA A 259 12.23 10.90 4.90
C ALA A 259 12.67 11.47 6.26
N ALA A 260 11.88 12.35 6.86
CA ALA A 260 12.14 12.89 8.20
C ALA A 260 12.11 11.81 9.28
N PHE A 261 11.18 10.86 9.20
CA PHE A 261 11.13 9.73 10.12
C PHE A 261 12.38 8.85 9.99
N LEU A 262 12.81 8.52 8.76
CA LEU A 262 14.07 7.80 8.54
C LEU A 262 15.28 8.58 9.06
N TYR A 263 15.31 9.91 8.84
CA TYR A 263 16.38 10.76 9.34
C TYR A 263 16.40 10.84 10.87
N PHE A 264 15.23 10.87 11.50
CA PHE A 264 15.09 10.81 12.96
C PHE A 264 15.71 9.54 13.53
N LEU A 265 15.50 8.41 12.85
CA LEU A 265 16.12 7.14 13.24
C LEU A 265 17.65 7.17 13.16
N THR A 266 18.30 8.18 12.57
CA THR A 266 19.76 8.28 12.56
C THR A 266 20.36 8.64 13.92
N PHE A 267 19.58 9.27 14.80
CA PHE A 267 20.05 9.73 16.10
C PHE A 267 20.24 8.57 17.10
N PRO A 268 21.12 8.72 18.10
CA PRO A 268 21.24 7.77 19.20
C PRO A 268 19.94 7.61 19.99
N GLU A 269 19.79 6.46 20.63
CA GLU A 269 18.70 6.22 21.59
C GLU A 269 18.76 7.26 22.73
N ASP A 270 17.58 7.71 23.19
CA ASP A 270 17.40 8.74 24.23
C ASP A 270 18.06 10.11 23.95
N ALA A 271 18.48 10.38 22.71
CA ALA A 271 19.04 11.67 22.35
C ALA A 271 17.99 12.79 22.49
N GLU A 272 18.31 13.82 23.26
CA GLU A 272 17.50 15.04 23.31
C GLU A 272 17.67 15.86 22.03
N ILE A 273 16.69 15.79 21.15
CA ILE A 273 16.70 16.50 19.86
C ILE A 273 15.80 17.74 19.96
N HIS A 274 16.41 18.91 19.84
CA HIS A 274 15.68 20.17 19.77
C HIS A 274 14.96 20.30 18.42
N ALA A 275 13.63 20.50 18.43
CA ALA A 275 12.81 20.51 17.23
C ALA A 275 13.29 21.50 16.15
N LYS A 276 13.67 22.72 16.55
CA LYS A 276 14.23 23.74 15.64
C LYS A 276 15.53 23.29 14.98
N SER A 277 16.41 22.65 15.75
CA SER A 277 17.69 22.13 15.26
C SER A 277 17.45 21.02 14.24
N PHE A 278 16.53 20.11 14.53
CA PHE A 278 16.17 19.04 13.60
C PHE A 278 15.52 19.56 12.32
N ALA A 279 14.62 20.55 12.41
CA ALA A 279 14.01 21.18 11.25
C ALA A 279 15.05 21.83 10.32
N LEU A 280 16.10 22.43 10.87
CA LEU A 280 17.23 22.95 10.09
C LEU A 280 18.02 21.82 9.41
N LEU A 281 18.22 20.69 10.09
CA LEU A 281 18.88 19.52 9.50
C LEU A 281 18.07 18.95 8.32
N LEU A 282 16.75 18.78 8.48
CA LEU A 282 15.87 18.34 7.39
C LEU A 282 15.98 19.26 6.17
N LYS A 283 16.05 20.57 6.40
CA LYS A 283 16.24 21.55 5.33
C LYS A 283 17.62 21.42 4.66
N SER A 284 18.69 21.25 5.44
CA SER A 284 20.04 21.09 4.89
C SER A 284 20.23 19.79 4.09
N GLU A 285 19.51 18.74 4.48
CA GLU A 285 19.48 17.45 3.77
C GLU A 285 18.53 17.48 2.55
N GLY A 286 17.84 18.61 2.32
CA GLY A 286 16.91 18.79 1.21
C GLY A 286 15.58 18.04 1.36
N ILE A 287 15.30 17.48 2.55
CA ILE A 287 14.04 16.80 2.86
C ILE A 287 12.87 17.79 2.87
N THR A 288 13.11 19.00 3.39
CA THR A 288 12.14 20.10 3.35
C THR A 288 12.71 21.30 2.61
N ARG A 289 11.82 22.12 2.02
CA ARG A 289 12.24 23.38 1.36
C ARG A 289 12.41 24.50 2.38
N ARG A 290 11.66 24.44 3.48
CA ARG A 290 11.60 25.45 4.53
C ARG A 290 11.68 24.79 5.91
N SER A 291 12.23 25.49 6.89
CA SER A 291 12.35 24.99 8.27
C SER A 291 10.99 24.84 8.93
N GLU A 292 10.05 25.73 8.64
CA GLU A 292 8.68 25.67 9.17
C GLU A 292 7.99 24.35 8.79
N GLN A 293 8.24 23.85 7.57
CA GLN A 293 7.74 22.54 7.13
C GLN A 293 8.33 21.39 7.96
N GLY A 294 9.58 21.53 8.40
CA GLY A 294 10.24 20.54 9.26
C GLY A 294 9.63 20.54 10.66
N GLU A 295 9.32 21.71 11.22
CA GLU A 295 8.64 21.85 12.51
C GLU A 295 7.21 21.27 12.46
N ASP A 296 6.45 21.55 11.40
CA ASP A 296 5.11 20.98 11.20
C ASP A 296 5.15 19.44 11.12
N ILE A 297 6.12 18.88 10.40
CA ILE A 297 6.32 17.43 10.30
C ILE A 297 6.60 16.83 11.68
N LEU A 298 7.48 17.45 12.47
CA LEU A 298 7.79 16.99 13.82
C LEU A 298 6.57 17.00 14.74
N GLN A 299 5.78 18.08 14.69
CA GLN A 299 4.55 18.18 15.47
C GLN A 299 3.57 17.06 15.10
N LEU A 300 3.37 16.82 13.80
CA LEU A 300 2.47 15.77 13.33
C LEU A 300 2.95 14.35 13.68
N LEU A 301 4.27 14.12 13.68
CA LEU A 301 4.86 12.87 14.15
C LEU A 301 4.64 12.69 15.67
N ALA A 302 4.82 13.74 16.46
CA ALA A 302 4.60 13.74 17.90
C ALA A 302 3.12 13.51 18.26
N GLU A 303 2.19 14.21 17.60
CA GLU A 303 0.74 14.04 17.82
C GLU A 303 0.27 12.62 17.49
N ARG A 304 0.82 12.00 16.44
CA ARG A 304 0.50 10.60 16.12
C ARG A 304 1.01 9.64 17.19
N SER A 305 2.18 9.90 17.76
CA SER A 305 2.72 9.08 18.85
C SER A 305 1.91 9.16 20.14
N THR A 306 1.30 10.33 20.45
CA THR A 306 0.48 10.53 21.66
C THR A 306 -0.98 10.13 21.48
N SER A 307 -1.54 10.29 20.27
CA SER A 307 -2.93 9.89 19.97
C SER A 307 -3.19 8.38 20.11
N GLU A 308 -2.14 7.55 20.03
CA GLU A 308 -2.23 6.09 20.21
C GLU A 308 -2.01 5.66 21.67
N MET A 309 -1.64 6.56 22.60
CA MET A 309 -1.67 6.30 24.05
C MET A 309 -3.06 6.51 24.67
N PHE A 310 -4.02 7.07 23.93
CA PHE A 310 -5.38 7.39 24.40
C PHE A 310 -6.50 6.75 23.57
N SER A 311 -6.20 5.69 22.80
CA SER A 311 -7.23 4.89 22.12
C SER A 311 -7.44 3.53 22.78
N GLU A 312 -7.80 3.53 24.05
CA GLU A 312 -8.63 2.48 24.66
C GLU A 312 -9.82 3.18 25.32
N ASP A 313 -10.96 3.17 24.61
CA ASP A 313 -12.32 2.87 25.10
C ASP A 313 -13.37 3.17 24.00
#